data_AF-A0A5F9DHX3-F1
#
_entry.id   AF-A0A5F9DHX3-F1
#
_cell.length_a   1.000
_cell.length_b   1.000
_cell.length_c   1.000
_cell.angle_alpha   90.00
_cell.angle_beta   90.00
_cell.angle_gamma   90.00
#
_symmetry.space_group_name_H-M   'P 1'
#
loop_
_entity.id
_entity.type
_entity.pdbx_description
1 polymer ?
#
loop_
_entity_poly.entity_id
_entity_poly.type
_entity_poly.pdbx_seq_one_letter_code
_entity_poly.pdbx_strand_id
1 'polypeptide(L)'
;TVSPQLHRDGVGVGASWTGCLGMPLRRHQTVVKGPSGLPPVDRLLQFLVDSSGDGVEAVHCANCDLDCSKQDAETACFCNTCGQPLCARCRDETHRARMFARHDIVALGQRSRDVLQKCPLHAEPYLMFSTDKKSLLCIRCFRDLQGESRAHCVDLESAYVQGCERLEQAVLAVKALQAATREAIALLQAMVEEVRRSAEEEAAAIHALFDSVQEKLAERKALLLQAVQSQYEEKDQAFKEQLSHLATLLPTLQIHLVICSSFLSLANKAEFLDLGYELMERLQGVVTRPHRLRPAQSSKIASDYRAEFARCLEPLLLLGPRRATGAQGGANTLAGGSGPKVLMGPSCPSPVRKVSRSPVQKPTLPRSISTKVLLADGEDTPFAEHCRHYEDSYRGLQAEVQNLKDQVQELHRDLTKHHSLIRAEIMADILHRSLRLDAQIDSEYASVEGMRAVFQEIWEESYQRLAGEQEIYEAQLRDLFQLKQENAHLTTITKHITPYVRSIAKVKERLEPRFQASADDESENPQTAYDASRNGETPASLLLPGSVASAEPPFVN
;
A
#
# COMPACT_ATOMS: atom_id res chain seq x y z
N THR A 1 12.06 -1.92 45.41
CA THR A 1 11.56 -2.92 46.38
C THR A 1 10.69 -3.92 45.67
N VAL A 2 11.29 -4.96 45.09
CA VAL A 2 10.61 -6.16 44.59
C VAL A 2 11.53 -7.34 44.90
N SER A 3 11.03 -8.38 45.55
CA SER A 3 11.81 -9.53 45.99
C SER A 3 11.49 -10.75 45.13
N PRO A 4 12.48 -11.52 44.64
CA PRO A 4 12.21 -12.80 43.98
C PRO A 4 11.88 -13.87 45.02
N GLN A 5 10.69 -14.46 44.96
CA GLN A 5 10.31 -15.61 45.78
C GLN A 5 10.95 -16.89 45.20
N LEU A 6 11.89 -17.48 45.95
CA LEU A 6 12.42 -18.80 45.65
C LEU A 6 11.39 -19.88 46.05
N HIS A 7 10.66 -20.39 45.06
CA HIS A 7 9.84 -21.58 45.25
C HIS A 7 10.73 -22.81 45.51
N ARG A 8 10.42 -23.58 46.55
CA ARG A 8 11.28 -24.63 47.10
C ARG A 8 10.72 -26.02 46.79
N ASP A 9 10.57 -26.30 45.50
CA ASP A 9 9.95 -27.54 45.04
C ASP A 9 10.96 -28.70 45.12
N GLY A 10 10.61 -29.74 45.90
CA GLY A 10 11.47 -30.90 46.13
C GLY A 10 11.49 -31.84 44.92
N VAL A 11 12.61 -31.87 44.19
CA VAL A 11 12.78 -32.74 43.01
C VAL A 11 13.00 -34.19 43.44
N GLY A 12 11.91 -34.96 43.49
CA GLY A 12 11.97 -36.42 43.63
C GLY A 12 12.51 -37.09 42.37
N VAL A 13 13.50 -37.97 42.50
CA VAL A 13 14.07 -38.72 41.37
C VAL A 13 13.12 -39.86 40.96
N GLY A 14 12.25 -39.58 40.00
CA GLY A 14 11.32 -40.57 39.44
C GLY A 14 12.03 -41.60 38.55
N ALA A 15 12.31 -42.78 39.09
CA ALA A 15 12.82 -43.91 38.31
C ALA A 15 11.72 -44.50 37.41
N SER A 16 11.83 -44.29 36.09
CA SER A 16 10.97 -44.95 35.11
C SER A 16 11.47 -46.38 34.86
N TRP A 17 10.55 -47.35 34.72
CA TRP A 17 10.88 -48.74 34.37
C TRP A 17 11.29 -48.94 32.89
N THR A 18 11.57 -47.85 32.17
CA THR A 18 11.74 -47.81 30.71
C THR A 18 13.04 -47.13 30.24
N GLY A 19 14.09 -47.15 31.08
CA GLY A 19 15.48 -46.91 30.63
C GLY A 19 15.80 -45.49 30.12
N CYS A 20 14.91 -44.52 30.35
CA CYS A 20 15.06 -43.14 29.90
C CYS A 20 14.95 -42.18 31.08
N LEU A 21 15.95 -41.29 31.20
CA LEU A 21 15.92 -40.16 32.12
C LEU A 21 15.70 -38.86 31.34
N GLY A 22 14.75 -38.04 31.80
CA GLY A 22 14.52 -36.71 31.28
C GLY A 22 15.35 -35.68 32.03
N MET A 23 16.14 -34.87 31.31
CA MET A 23 16.83 -33.72 31.91
C MET A 23 15.80 -32.64 32.31
N PRO A 24 15.74 -32.20 33.58
CA PRO A 24 14.71 -31.24 34.03
C PRO A 24 14.67 -29.90 33.28
N LEU A 25 15.78 -29.53 32.63
CA LEU A 25 15.96 -28.22 31.96
C LEU A 25 15.95 -28.28 30.42
N ARG A 26 15.80 -29.46 29.79
CA ARG A 26 15.57 -29.59 28.33
C ARG A 26 14.70 -30.81 28.01
N ARG A 27 13.69 -30.62 27.16
CA ARG A 27 12.86 -31.70 26.57
C ARG A 27 13.65 -32.54 25.54
N HIS A 28 14.76 -33.16 25.95
CA HIS A 28 15.50 -34.14 25.15
C HIS A 28 15.66 -35.39 26.04
N GLN A 29 15.17 -36.53 25.57
CA GLN A 29 15.33 -37.80 26.27
C GLN A 29 16.62 -38.47 25.81
N THR A 30 17.48 -38.86 26.76
CA THR A 30 18.64 -39.72 26.49
C THR A 30 18.36 -41.14 26.98
N VAL A 31 18.49 -42.10 26.06
CA VAL A 31 18.31 -43.53 26.37
C VAL A 31 19.54 -44.03 27.12
N VAL A 32 19.36 -44.51 28.35
CA VAL A 32 20.45 -44.96 29.22
C VAL A 32 20.58 -46.48 29.12
N LYS A 33 21.63 -46.96 28.43
CA LYS A 33 21.97 -48.38 28.37
C LYS A 33 23.00 -48.74 29.46
N GLY A 34 22.50 -49.13 30.63
CA GLY A 34 23.31 -49.66 31.73
C GLY A 34 22.44 -50.24 32.85
N PRO A 35 22.94 -51.22 33.64
CA PRO A 35 22.14 -51.95 34.63
C PRO A 35 21.68 -51.09 35.83
N SER A 36 22.24 -49.89 36.00
CA SER A 36 21.90 -48.94 37.07
C SER A 36 20.85 -47.89 36.67
N GLY A 37 20.48 -47.77 35.38
CA GLY A 37 19.54 -46.76 34.88
C GLY A 37 20.01 -45.30 34.97
N LEU A 38 21.20 -45.03 35.51
CA LEU A 38 21.80 -43.70 35.65
C LEU A 38 22.71 -43.37 34.45
N PRO A 39 22.84 -42.09 34.04
CA PRO A 39 23.80 -41.70 33.02
C PRO A 39 25.24 -42.04 33.46
N PRO A 40 26.18 -42.26 32.53
CA PRO A 40 27.58 -42.40 32.86
C PRO A 40 28.07 -41.18 33.66
N VAL A 41 28.85 -41.43 34.72
CA VAL A 41 29.46 -40.35 35.51
C VAL A 41 30.32 -39.48 34.59
N ASP A 42 30.00 -38.20 34.52
CA ASP A 42 30.80 -37.22 33.79
C ASP A 42 32.15 -37.08 34.50
N ARG A 43 33.20 -37.60 33.87
CA ARG A 43 34.55 -37.66 34.44
C ARG A 43 35.21 -36.27 34.54
N LEU A 44 34.75 -35.28 33.78
CA LEU A 44 35.24 -33.91 33.88
C LEU A 44 34.58 -33.21 35.07
N LEU A 45 33.26 -33.34 35.24
CA LEU A 45 32.57 -32.82 36.43
C LEU A 45 33.04 -33.53 37.71
N GLN A 46 33.22 -34.85 37.68
CA GLN A 46 33.79 -35.62 38.79
C GLN A 46 35.21 -35.12 39.13
N PHE A 47 36.09 -34.97 38.14
CA PHE A 47 37.44 -34.42 38.35
C PHE A 47 37.43 -33.00 38.93
N LEU A 48 36.52 -32.12 38.46
CA LEU A 48 36.38 -30.77 38.99
C LEU A 48 35.88 -30.76 40.43
N VAL A 49 34.92 -31.63 40.77
CA VAL A 49 34.44 -31.82 42.15
C VAL A 49 35.56 -32.37 43.04
N ASP A 50 36.24 -33.45 42.63
CA ASP A 50 37.33 -34.11 43.37
C ASP A 50 38.62 -33.28 43.47
N SER A 51 38.72 -32.21 42.68
CA SER A 51 39.80 -31.20 42.76
C SER A 51 39.39 -29.93 43.52
N SER A 52 38.08 -29.68 43.65
CA SER A 52 37.53 -28.62 44.51
C SER A 52 37.29 -29.07 45.95
N GLY A 53 37.16 -30.38 46.18
CA GLY A 53 37.09 -30.99 47.50
C GLY A 53 38.45 -30.95 48.16
N ASP A 54 38.58 -30.11 49.19
CA ASP A 54 39.81 -30.01 49.96
C ASP A 54 40.14 -31.38 50.59
N GLY A 55 41.34 -31.87 50.29
CA GLY A 55 41.68 -33.29 50.36
C GLY A 55 42.08 -33.74 51.76
N VAL A 56 41.19 -33.60 52.74
CA VAL A 56 41.42 -33.86 54.17
C VAL A 56 41.44 -35.37 54.49
N GLU A 57 42.45 -36.06 53.96
CA GLU A 57 43.02 -37.24 54.61
C GLU A 57 43.72 -36.80 55.91
N ALA A 58 43.75 -37.65 56.93
CA ALA A 58 44.41 -37.34 58.20
C ALA A 58 45.93 -37.48 58.07
N VAL A 59 46.60 -36.39 57.68
CA VAL A 59 48.05 -36.41 57.42
C VAL A 59 48.84 -36.30 58.73
N HIS A 60 49.50 -37.40 59.11
CA HIS A 60 50.36 -37.49 60.29
C HIS A 60 51.72 -36.82 60.03
N CYS A 61 52.34 -36.22 61.04
CA CYS A 61 53.69 -35.62 60.91
C CYS A 61 54.81 -36.68 60.96
N ALA A 62 55.61 -36.81 59.90
CA ALA A 62 56.64 -37.85 59.77
C ALA A 62 57.82 -37.77 60.77
N ASN A 63 57.90 -36.71 61.58
CA ASN A 63 58.94 -36.51 62.61
C ASN A 63 58.42 -36.69 64.06
N CYS A 64 57.11 -36.83 64.28
CA CYS A 64 56.55 -36.98 65.62
C CYS A 64 55.24 -37.78 65.70
N ASP A 65 54.81 -38.39 64.59
CA ASP A 65 53.62 -39.24 64.41
C ASP A 65 52.29 -38.65 64.88
N LEU A 66 52.25 -37.34 65.15
CA LEU A 66 51.08 -36.63 65.63
C LEU A 66 50.11 -36.33 64.48
N ASP A 67 48.82 -36.58 64.70
CA ASP A 67 47.73 -36.16 63.82
C ASP A 67 47.68 -34.64 63.68
N CYS A 68 47.88 -34.12 62.46
CA CYS A 68 47.58 -32.73 62.14
C CYS A 68 46.05 -32.56 62.08
N SER A 69 45.46 -32.19 63.21
CA SER A 69 44.00 -32.05 63.36
C SER A 69 43.41 -30.96 62.44
N LYS A 70 42.09 -30.91 62.30
CA LYS A 70 41.40 -30.03 61.33
C LYS A 70 41.62 -28.51 61.51
N GLN A 71 42.23 -28.05 62.61
CA GLN A 71 42.63 -26.65 62.81
C GLN A 71 44.10 -26.38 62.47
N ASP A 72 44.91 -27.41 62.23
CA ASP A 72 46.31 -27.33 61.82
C ASP A 72 46.52 -27.60 60.32
N ALA A 73 45.46 -27.86 59.55
CA ALA A 73 45.55 -28.20 58.13
C ALA A 73 46.20 -27.09 57.28
N GLU A 74 46.00 -25.81 57.65
CA GLU A 74 46.64 -24.65 57.00
C GLU A 74 48.12 -24.48 57.40
N THR A 75 48.55 -25.05 58.54
CA THR A 75 49.92 -24.94 59.06
C THR A 75 50.76 -26.20 58.78
N ALA A 76 50.09 -27.31 58.41
CA ALA A 76 50.73 -28.52 57.95
C ALA A 76 51.49 -28.28 56.63
N CYS A 77 52.77 -28.61 56.64
CA CYS A 77 53.71 -28.35 55.56
C CYS A 77 54.16 -29.67 54.93
N PHE A 78 54.35 -29.72 53.62
CA PHE A 78 54.95 -30.86 52.95
C PHE A 78 56.34 -30.49 52.44
N CYS A 79 57.35 -31.28 52.83
CA CYS A 79 58.71 -31.11 52.33
C CYS A 79 58.87 -31.91 51.03
N ASN A 80 58.84 -31.22 49.89
CA ASN A 80 59.01 -31.81 48.56
C ASN A 80 60.36 -32.54 48.43
N THR A 81 61.40 -32.05 49.13
CA THR A 81 62.75 -32.66 49.10
C THR A 81 62.87 -33.93 49.96
N CYS A 82 62.09 -34.07 51.03
CA CYS A 82 62.02 -35.30 51.82
C CYS A 82 60.92 -36.27 51.36
N GLY A 83 59.94 -35.79 50.57
CA GLY A 83 58.72 -36.52 50.25
C GLY A 83 57.81 -36.76 51.47
N GLN A 84 57.89 -35.89 52.49
CA GLN A 84 57.30 -36.12 53.81
C GLN A 84 56.48 -34.94 54.34
N PRO A 85 55.31 -35.20 54.97
CA PRO A 85 54.54 -34.20 55.70
C PRO A 85 55.13 -33.88 57.08
N LEU A 86 55.00 -32.62 57.49
CA LEU A 86 55.54 -32.06 58.72
C LEU A 86 54.51 -31.11 59.34
N CYS A 87 54.29 -31.20 60.65
CA CYS A 87 53.61 -30.12 61.37
C CYS A 87 54.52 -28.88 61.45
N ALA A 88 53.94 -27.68 61.63
CA ALA A 88 54.69 -26.43 61.68
C ALA A 88 55.84 -26.44 62.71
N ARG A 89 55.64 -27.09 63.86
CA ARG A 89 56.69 -27.24 64.89
C ARG A 89 57.87 -28.06 64.38
N CYS A 90 57.62 -29.21 63.74
CA CYS A 90 58.69 -30.02 63.16
C CYS A 90 59.39 -29.34 61.97
N ARG A 91 58.70 -28.51 61.18
CA ARG A 91 59.34 -27.64 60.18
C ARG A 91 60.36 -26.71 60.84
N ASP A 92 59.94 -25.98 61.86
CA ASP A 92 60.78 -24.93 62.49
C ASP A 92 61.82 -25.47 63.48
N GLU A 93 61.64 -26.67 64.02
CA GLU A 93 62.62 -27.38 64.84
C GLU A 93 63.68 -28.11 63.99
N THR A 94 63.27 -28.81 62.92
CA THR A 94 64.20 -29.65 62.14
C THR A 94 64.71 -28.96 60.88
N HIS A 95 63.82 -28.49 60.00
CA HIS A 95 64.19 -27.96 58.68
C HIS A 95 64.74 -26.52 58.71
N ARG A 96 64.60 -25.81 59.84
CA ARG A 96 65.25 -24.51 60.10
C ARG A 96 66.78 -24.61 60.25
N ALA A 97 67.32 -25.80 60.52
CA ALA A 97 68.77 -25.98 60.61
C ALA A 97 69.43 -25.78 59.23
N ARG A 98 70.58 -25.08 59.18
CA ARG A 98 71.26 -24.68 57.93
C ARG A 98 71.51 -25.82 56.92
N MET A 99 71.65 -27.05 57.39
CA MET A 99 71.82 -28.25 56.56
C MET A 99 70.59 -28.58 55.67
N PHE A 100 69.39 -28.15 56.07
CA PHE A 100 68.14 -28.35 55.32
C PHE A 100 67.64 -27.08 54.62
N ALA A 101 68.40 -25.98 54.64
CA ALA A 101 68.02 -24.70 54.02
C ALA A 101 67.93 -24.72 52.48
N ARG A 102 68.09 -25.88 51.85
CA ARG A 102 67.84 -26.15 50.42
C ARG A 102 66.62 -27.04 50.18
N HIS A 103 65.91 -27.44 51.23
CA HIS A 103 64.70 -28.23 51.13
C HIS A 103 63.53 -27.32 50.74
N ASP A 104 62.79 -27.73 49.72
CA ASP A 104 61.55 -27.08 49.33
C ASP A 104 60.39 -27.55 50.21
N ILE A 105 59.59 -26.61 50.72
CA ILE A 105 58.56 -26.84 51.73
C ILE A 105 57.33 -25.98 51.39
N VAL A 106 56.23 -26.63 51.02
CA VAL A 106 54.97 -26.00 50.61
C VAL A 106 53.85 -26.28 51.61
N ALA A 107 52.78 -25.47 51.59
CA ALA A 107 51.55 -25.78 52.33
C ALA A 107 50.89 -27.05 51.76
N LEU A 108 50.28 -27.88 52.60
CA LEU A 108 49.80 -29.21 52.17
C LEU A 108 48.72 -29.18 51.08
N GLY A 109 47.89 -28.12 51.05
CA GLY A 109 46.92 -27.86 49.97
C GLY A 109 47.55 -27.40 48.65
N GLN A 110 48.78 -26.87 48.68
CA GLN A 110 49.55 -26.45 47.50
C GLN A 110 50.49 -27.55 46.97
N ARG A 111 50.34 -28.80 47.42
CA ARG A 111 51.05 -29.94 46.83
C ARG A 111 50.79 -29.98 45.32
N SER A 112 51.85 -29.97 44.51
CA SER A 112 51.70 -30.42 43.12
C SER A 112 51.31 -31.89 43.16
N ARG A 113 50.24 -32.28 42.47
CA ARG A 113 49.85 -33.69 42.33
C ARG A 113 50.73 -34.37 41.27
N ASP A 114 52.05 -34.25 41.41
CA ASP A 114 53.07 -34.87 40.54
C ASP A 114 53.23 -36.38 40.79
N VAL A 115 52.12 -37.02 41.19
CA VAL A 115 51.93 -38.46 41.08
C VAL A 115 51.76 -38.74 39.58
N LEU A 116 52.89 -38.77 38.86
CA LEU A 116 52.98 -39.19 37.47
C LEU A 116 52.18 -40.48 37.31
N GLN A 117 51.06 -40.38 36.61
CA GLN A 117 50.08 -41.46 36.56
C GLN A 117 50.74 -42.71 35.98
N LYS A 118 50.59 -43.83 36.70
CA LYS A 118 51.26 -45.09 36.37
C LYS A 118 50.33 -45.97 35.54
N CYS A 119 50.90 -46.66 34.57
CA CYS A 119 50.17 -47.65 33.79
C CYS A 119 49.74 -48.82 34.71
N PRO A 120 48.43 -49.14 34.83
CA PRO A 120 47.95 -50.17 35.75
C PRO A 120 48.42 -51.58 35.39
N LEU A 121 48.88 -51.79 34.14
CA LEU A 121 49.43 -53.07 33.68
C LEU A 121 50.94 -53.22 33.96
N HIS A 122 51.66 -52.11 34.13
CA HIS A 122 53.13 -52.10 34.09
C HIS A 122 53.81 -51.35 35.25
N ALA A 123 53.06 -50.62 36.08
CA ALA A 123 53.51 -49.73 37.16
C ALA A 123 54.51 -48.61 36.77
N GLU A 124 54.90 -48.52 35.50
CA GLU A 124 55.70 -47.45 34.92
C GLU A 124 54.88 -46.18 34.66
N PRO A 125 55.47 -44.98 34.75
CA PRO A 125 54.79 -43.73 34.44
C PRO A 125 54.37 -43.68 32.96
N TYR A 126 53.27 -42.98 32.68
CA TYR A 126 52.93 -42.57 31.33
C TYR A 126 53.91 -41.52 30.82
N LEU A 127 54.39 -41.68 29.58
CA LEU A 127 55.38 -40.81 28.94
C LEU A 127 54.97 -40.39 27.51
N MET A 128 54.04 -41.13 26.90
CA MET A 128 53.52 -40.89 25.56
C MET A 128 51.99 -40.83 25.59
N PHE A 129 51.38 -40.17 24.60
CA PHE A 129 49.94 -40.16 24.37
C PHE A 129 49.64 -40.58 22.93
N SER A 130 48.72 -41.54 22.78
CA SER A 130 48.21 -41.99 21.48
C SER A 130 47.01 -41.11 21.10
N THR A 131 47.15 -40.34 20.02
CA THR A 131 46.13 -39.38 19.56
C THR A 131 44.95 -40.06 18.86
N ASP A 132 45.18 -41.23 18.27
CA ASP A 132 44.18 -42.10 17.63
C ASP A 132 43.25 -42.77 18.66
N LYS A 133 43.81 -43.38 19.71
CA LYS A 133 43.03 -44.10 20.75
C LYS A 133 42.71 -43.22 21.96
N LYS A 134 43.23 -41.99 21.99
CA LYS A 134 43.06 -40.98 23.05
C LYS A 134 43.46 -41.51 24.43
N SER A 135 44.60 -42.23 24.47
CA SER A 135 45.05 -43.00 25.63
C SER A 135 46.51 -42.71 26.00
N LEU A 136 46.79 -42.64 27.30
CA LEU A 136 48.15 -42.54 27.85
C LEU A 136 48.89 -43.87 27.73
N LEU A 137 50.19 -43.82 27.42
CA LEU A 137 51.06 -44.99 27.20
C LEU A 137 52.37 -44.85 28.00
N CYS A 138 52.75 -45.91 28.72
CA CYS A 138 54.11 -46.06 29.25
C CYS A 138 55.04 -46.65 28.17
N ILE A 139 56.35 -46.71 28.44
CA ILE A 139 57.35 -47.16 27.46
C ILE A 139 57.13 -48.62 27.00
N ARG A 140 56.58 -49.50 27.85
CA ARG A 140 56.13 -50.86 27.44
C ARG A 140 54.93 -50.80 26.51
N CYS A 141 53.82 -50.17 26.91
CA CYS A 141 52.63 -50.04 26.06
C CYS A 141 52.93 -49.39 24.68
N PHE A 142 53.90 -48.48 24.61
CA PHE A 142 54.38 -47.94 23.34
C PHE A 142 55.26 -48.94 22.56
N ARG A 143 56.07 -49.77 23.22
CA ARG A 143 56.83 -50.84 22.56
C ARG A 143 55.90 -51.90 21.95
N ASP A 144 54.88 -52.31 22.69
CA ASP A 144 53.91 -53.35 22.31
C ASP A 144 52.91 -52.87 21.23
N LEU A 145 52.95 -51.59 20.85
CA LEU A 145 52.08 -50.99 19.87
C LEU A 145 52.53 -51.30 18.42
N GLN A 146 51.58 -51.82 17.62
CA GLN A 146 51.74 -52.10 16.19
C GLN A 146 52.24 -50.88 15.40
N GLY A 147 53.08 -51.14 14.40
CA GLY A 147 53.91 -50.14 13.70
C GLY A 147 53.17 -48.86 13.29
N GLU A 148 52.01 -49.00 12.65
CA GLU A 148 51.21 -47.87 12.15
C GLU A 148 50.67 -46.98 13.27
N SER A 149 50.15 -47.56 14.36
CA SER A 149 49.67 -46.79 15.53
C SER A 149 50.78 -45.97 16.21
N ARG A 150 52.06 -46.32 16.00
CA ARG A 150 53.19 -45.56 16.56
C ARG A 150 53.31 -44.17 15.96
N ALA A 151 52.88 -43.98 14.71
CA ALA A 151 52.89 -42.68 14.03
C ALA A 151 51.90 -41.66 14.63
N HIS A 152 50.93 -42.14 15.42
CA HIS A 152 49.95 -41.30 16.13
C HIS A 152 50.31 -41.08 17.61
N CYS A 153 51.48 -41.53 18.05
CA CYS A 153 52.00 -41.35 19.41
C CYS A 153 52.94 -40.13 19.48
N VAL A 154 52.58 -39.18 20.34
CA VAL A 154 53.43 -38.03 20.73
C VAL A 154 53.89 -38.21 22.17
N ASP A 155 54.94 -37.51 22.59
CA ASP A 155 55.31 -37.43 24.01
C ASP A 155 54.21 -36.68 24.81
N LEU A 156 54.19 -36.89 26.12
CA LEU A 156 53.12 -36.37 26.98
C LEU A 156 53.07 -34.84 27.04
N GLU A 157 54.20 -34.15 26.90
CA GLU A 157 54.25 -32.68 26.98
C GLU A 157 53.76 -32.06 25.67
N SER A 158 54.24 -32.53 24.51
CA SER A 158 53.70 -32.15 23.21
C SER A 158 52.20 -32.45 23.09
N ALA A 159 51.74 -33.58 23.65
CA ALA A 159 50.32 -33.92 23.70
C ALA A 159 49.50 -32.94 24.55
N TYR A 160 50.06 -32.50 25.67
CA TYR A 160 49.44 -31.52 26.57
C TYR A 160 49.34 -30.14 25.92
N VAL A 161 50.43 -29.62 25.34
CA VAL A 161 50.43 -28.34 24.61
C VAL A 161 49.42 -28.34 23.46
N GLN A 162 49.44 -29.37 22.60
CA GLN A 162 48.44 -29.54 21.53
C GLN A 162 47.01 -29.72 22.09
N GLY A 163 46.86 -30.25 23.30
CA GLY A 163 45.59 -30.34 24.02
C GLY A 163 45.06 -28.95 24.42
N CYS A 164 45.92 -28.13 25.03
CA CYS A 164 45.63 -26.75 25.42
C CYS A 164 45.27 -25.89 24.22
N GLU A 165 46.07 -25.87 23.15
CA GLU A 165 45.78 -25.10 21.93
C GLU A 165 44.39 -25.41 21.35
N ARG A 166 44.02 -26.70 21.26
CA ARG A 166 42.70 -27.12 20.75
C ARG A 166 41.56 -26.77 21.71
N LEU A 167 41.80 -26.82 23.02
CA LEU A 167 40.83 -26.39 24.02
C LEU A 167 40.62 -24.87 23.99
N GLU A 168 41.69 -24.08 23.84
CA GLU A 168 41.63 -22.63 23.68
C GLU A 168 40.87 -22.24 22.40
N GLN A 169 41.15 -22.90 21.27
CA GLN A 169 40.37 -22.71 20.02
C GLN A 169 38.89 -23.02 20.22
N ALA A 170 38.54 -24.11 20.92
CA ALA A 170 37.15 -24.45 21.22
C ALA A 170 36.49 -23.42 22.16
N VAL A 171 37.21 -22.93 23.18
CA VAL A 171 36.75 -21.88 24.09
C VAL A 171 36.55 -20.54 23.37
N LEU A 172 37.43 -20.19 22.42
CA LEU A 172 37.29 -19.00 21.57
C LEU A 172 36.06 -19.12 20.65
N ALA A 173 35.82 -20.29 20.03
CA ALA A 173 34.63 -20.53 19.23
C ALA A 173 33.33 -20.40 20.06
N VAL A 174 33.32 -20.95 21.29
CA VAL A 174 32.17 -20.80 22.22
C VAL A 174 31.99 -19.35 22.67
N LYS A 175 33.06 -18.60 22.93
CA LYS A 175 32.99 -17.15 23.24
C LYS A 175 32.42 -16.34 22.07
N ALA A 176 32.86 -16.61 20.84
CA ALA A 176 32.35 -15.97 19.63
C ALA A 176 30.86 -16.27 19.42
N LEU A 177 30.44 -17.54 19.56
CA LEU A 177 29.02 -17.92 19.50
C LEU A 177 28.20 -17.24 20.61
N GLN A 178 28.75 -17.10 21.81
CA GLN A 178 28.08 -16.40 22.92
C GLN A 178 27.93 -14.89 22.65
N ALA A 179 28.89 -14.24 22.00
CA ALA A 179 28.78 -12.85 21.57
C ALA A 179 27.69 -12.68 20.49
N ALA A 180 27.78 -13.44 19.39
CA ALA A 180 26.80 -13.42 18.31
C ALA A 180 25.37 -13.75 18.79
N THR A 181 25.22 -14.63 19.78
CA THR A 181 23.92 -14.92 20.40
C THR A 181 23.35 -13.71 21.17
N ARG A 182 24.19 -12.93 21.88
CA ARG A 182 23.73 -11.70 22.55
C ARG A 182 23.32 -10.63 21.54
N GLU A 183 24.11 -10.47 20.48
CA GLU A 183 23.84 -9.53 19.39
C GLU A 183 22.52 -9.88 18.67
N ALA A 184 22.30 -11.17 18.36
CA ALA A 184 21.06 -11.66 17.79
C ALA A 184 19.84 -11.42 18.70
N ILE A 185 19.98 -11.61 20.03
CA ILE A 185 18.91 -11.30 20.99
C ILE A 185 18.59 -9.80 20.99
N ALA A 186 19.61 -8.93 21.03
CA ALA A 186 19.42 -7.49 21.01
C ALA A 186 18.77 -6.99 19.70
N LEU A 187 19.18 -7.54 18.56
CA LEU A 187 18.58 -7.26 17.25
C LEU A 187 17.11 -7.69 17.21
N LEU A 188 16.78 -8.91 17.67
CA LEU A 188 15.40 -9.39 17.71
C LEU A 188 14.52 -8.56 18.66
N GLN A 189 15.06 -8.11 19.79
CA GLN A 189 14.35 -7.19 20.70
C GLN A 189 14.06 -5.84 20.02
N ALA A 190 15.04 -5.26 19.32
CA ALA A 190 14.84 -4.03 18.55
C ALA A 190 13.80 -4.20 17.43
N MET A 191 13.81 -5.33 16.72
CA MET A 191 12.83 -5.63 15.68
C MET A 191 11.40 -5.81 16.23
N VAL A 192 11.23 -6.36 17.43
CA VAL A 192 9.91 -6.48 18.08
C VAL A 192 9.35 -5.10 18.45
N GLU A 193 10.16 -4.21 19.03
CA GLU A 193 9.74 -2.84 19.34
C GLU A 193 9.48 -2.01 18.07
N GLU A 194 10.24 -2.22 17.00
CA GLU A 194 10.03 -1.58 15.70
C GLU A 194 8.71 -2.03 15.04
N VAL A 195 8.38 -3.33 15.10
CA VAL A 195 7.08 -3.84 14.63
C VAL A 195 5.93 -3.27 15.48
N ARG A 196 6.11 -3.14 16.79
CA ARG A 196 5.12 -2.52 17.68
C ARG A 196 4.90 -1.04 17.32
N ARG A 197 5.99 -0.27 17.17
CA ARG A 197 5.96 1.15 16.74
C ARG A 197 5.28 1.32 15.39
N SER A 198 5.63 0.49 14.40
CA SER A 198 5.05 0.51 13.06
C SER A 198 3.54 0.22 13.09
N ALA A 199 3.09 -0.75 13.90
CA ALA A 199 1.67 -1.03 14.09
C ALA A 199 0.91 0.14 14.76
N GLU A 200 1.52 0.80 15.74
CA GLU A 200 0.98 2.00 16.39
C GLU A 200 0.89 3.19 15.42
N GLU A 201 1.90 3.38 14.56
CA GLU A 201 1.95 4.45 13.54
C GLU A 201 0.95 4.24 12.40
N GLU A 202 0.82 3.04 11.84
CA GLU A 202 -0.16 2.76 10.79
C GLU A 202 -1.60 2.79 11.36
N ALA A 203 -1.83 2.35 12.60
CA ALA A 203 -3.13 2.52 13.26
C ALA A 203 -3.51 3.99 13.43
N ALA A 204 -2.57 4.85 13.87
CA ALA A 204 -2.77 6.29 13.96
C ALA A 204 -3.03 6.93 12.58
N ALA A 205 -2.34 6.48 11.53
CA ALA A 205 -2.56 6.94 10.16
C ALA A 205 -3.95 6.57 9.61
N ILE A 206 -4.44 5.36 9.90
CA ILE A 206 -5.80 4.91 9.55
C ILE A 206 -6.85 5.80 10.23
N HIS A 207 -6.70 6.07 11.53
CA HIS A 207 -7.60 6.98 12.26
C HIS A 207 -7.58 8.40 11.67
N ALA A 208 -6.40 8.99 11.45
CA ALA A 208 -6.27 10.34 10.92
C ALA A 208 -6.90 10.50 9.51
N LEU A 209 -6.75 9.49 8.64
CA LEU A 209 -7.42 9.49 7.32
C LEU A 209 -8.93 9.39 7.45
N PHE A 210 -9.44 8.52 8.32
CA PHE A 210 -10.87 8.33 8.54
C PHE A 210 -11.53 9.60 9.11
N ASP A 211 -10.91 10.25 10.08
CA ASP A 211 -11.40 11.48 10.69
C ASP A 211 -11.38 12.65 9.68
N SER A 212 -10.34 12.74 8.84
CA SER A 212 -10.28 13.73 7.74
C SER A 212 -11.37 13.51 6.68
N VAL A 213 -11.67 12.25 6.34
CA VAL A 213 -12.81 11.89 5.48
C VAL A 213 -14.15 12.33 6.11
N GLN A 214 -14.35 12.11 7.41
CA GLN A 214 -15.55 12.60 8.10
C GLN A 214 -15.65 14.12 8.10
N GLU A 215 -14.55 14.83 8.39
CA GLU A 215 -14.51 16.29 8.40
C GLU A 215 -14.89 16.87 7.04
N LYS A 216 -14.27 16.40 5.94
CA LYS A 216 -14.56 16.92 4.58
C LYS A 216 -15.98 16.61 4.13
N LEU A 217 -16.56 15.47 4.55
CA LEU A 217 -17.98 15.17 4.32
C LEU A 217 -18.91 16.07 5.15
N ALA A 218 -18.57 16.36 6.41
CA ALA A 218 -19.34 17.27 7.28
C ALA A 218 -19.33 18.71 6.74
N GLU A 219 -18.16 19.21 6.32
CA GLU A 219 -17.98 20.51 5.67
C GLU A 219 -18.79 20.60 4.37
N ARG A 220 -18.64 19.63 3.46
CA ARG A 220 -19.38 19.61 2.18
C ARG A 220 -20.89 19.53 2.40
N LYS A 221 -21.34 18.76 3.40
CA LYS A 221 -22.76 18.67 3.81
C LYS A 221 -23.28 20.04 4.28
N ALA A 222 -22.54 20.76 5.10
CA ALA A 222 -22.95 22.07 5.59
C ALA A 222 -23.10 23.08 4.43
N LEU A 223 -22.12 23.15 3.54
CA LEU A 223 -22.14 24.01 2.35
C LEU A 223 -23.31 23.68 1.40
N LEU A 224 -23.56 22.39 1.15
CA LEU A 224 -24.68 21.94 0.31
C LEU A 224 -26.05 22.29 0.90
N LEU A 225 -26.22 22.18 2.22
CA LEU A 225 -27.45 22.57 2.90
C LEU A 225 -27.64 24.10 2.88
N GLN A 226 -26.56 24.87 3.06
CA GLN A 226 -26.59 26.33 2.95
C GLN A 226 -26.97 26.78 1.53
N ALA A 227 -26.44 26.14 0.49
CA ALA A 227 -26.79 26.43 -0.90
C ALA A 227 -28.26 26.09 -1.24
N VAL A 228 -28.80 25.01 -0.66
CA VAL A 228 -30.22 24.65 -0.76
C VAL A 228 -31.11 25.67 -0.05
N GLN A 229 -30.72 26.12 1.15
CA GLN A 229 -31.44 27.13 1.92
C GLN A 229 -31.45 28.50 1.22
N SER A 230 -30.30 28.93 0.69
CA SER A 230 -30.20 30.18 -0.07
C SER A 230 -31.04 30.16 -1.35
N GLN A 231 -31.06 29.04 -2.09
CA GLN A 231 -31.97 28.87 -3.23
C GLN A 231 -33.45 28.90 -2.83
N TYR A 232 -33.80 28.37 -1.65
CA TYR A 232 -35.17 28.46 -1.14
C TYR A 232 -35.55 29.91 -0.84
N GLU A 233 -34.71 30.64 -0.10
CA GLU A 233 -34.96 32.02 0.31
C GLU A 233 -35.08 32.98 -0.88
N GLU A 234 -34.19 32.88 -1.88
CA GLU A 234 -34.25 33.70 -3.10
C GLU A 234 -35.57 33.46 -3.87
N LYS A 235 -35.95 32.19 -4.07
CA LYS A 235 -37.15 31.81 -4.84
C LYS A 235 -38.44 32.15 -4.11
N ASP A 236 -38.51 31.88 -2.80
CA ASP A 236 -39.65 32.21 -1.95
C ASP A 236 -39.88 33.73 -1.91
N GLN A 237 -38.81 34.53 -1.73
CA GLN A 237 -38.90 35.99 -1.80
C GLN A 237 -39.33 36.48 -3.18
N ALA A 238 -38.74 35.98 -4.27
CA ALA A 238 -39.12 36.35 -5.63
C ALA A 238 -40.59 36.00 -5.94
N PHE A 239 -41.10 34.86 -5.48
CA PHE A 239 -42.52 34.51 -5.65
C PHE A 239 -43.44 35.37 -4.79
N LYS A 240 -43.04 35.74 -3.55
CA LYS A 240 -43.79 36.68 -2.71
C LYS A 240 -43.90 38.07 -3.34
N GLU A 241 -42.83 38.56 -3.97
CA GLU A 241 -42.83 39.82 -4.71
C GLU A 241 -43.69 39.78 -5.98
N GLN A 242 -43.66 38.66 -6.72
CA GLN A 242 -44.60 38.48 -7.84
C GLN A 242 -46.06 38.39 -7.37
N LEU A 243 -46.33 37.74 -6.24
CA LEU A 243 -47.67 37.64 -5.66
C LEU A 243 -48.19 39.00 -5.17
N SER A 244 -47.37 39.82 -4.50
CA SER A 244 -47.78 41.16 -4.03
C SER A 244 -48.03 42.13 -5.20
N HIS A 245 -47.25 42.03 -6.28
CA HIS A 245 -47.51 42.78 -7.52
C HIS A 245 -48.83 42.36 -8.18
N LEU A 246 -49.12 41.06 -8.28
CA LEU A 246 -50.38 40.58 -8.85
C LEU A 246 -51.59 40.91 -7.97
N ALA A 247 -51.44 40.84 -6.64
CA ALA A 247 -52.46 41.21 -5.67
C ALA A 247 -52.79 42.71 -5.67
N THR A 248 -51.84 43.58 -6.04
CA THR A 248 -52.08 45.03 -6.19
C THR A 248 -52.60 45.40 -7.58
N LEU A 249 -52.24 44.67 -8.63
CA LEU A 249 -52.78 44.84 -9.98
C LEU A 249 -54.26 44.44 -10.10
N LEU A 250 -54.68 43.36 -9.42
CA LEU A 250 -56.02 42.80 -9.56
C LEU A 250 -57.16 43.79 -9.18
N PRO A 251 -57.12 44.53 -8.05
CA PRO A 251 -58.09 45.58 -7.75
C PRO A 251 -58.14 46.70 -8.79
N THR A 252 -56.99 47.11 -9.34
CA THR A 252 -56.93 48.11 -10.42
C THR A 252 -57.70 47.63 -11.66
N LEU A 253 -57.49 46.38 -12.08
CA LEU A 253 -58.24 45.77 -13.19
C LEU A 253 -59.74 45.69 -12.90
N GLN A 254 -60.12 45.29 -11.67
CA GLN A 254 -61.53 45.24 -11.25
C GLN A 254 -62.21 46.62 -11.30
N ILE A 255 -61.54 47.68 -10.84
CA ILE A 255 -62.05 49.06 -10.91
C ILE A 255 -62.28 49.49 -12.37
N HIS A 256 -61.33 49.23 -13.27
CA HIS A 256 -61.51 49.55 -14.70
C HIS A 256 -62.68 48.78 -15.32
N LEU A 257 -62.83 47.48 -15.02
CA LEU A 257 -63.96 46.67 -15.51
C LEU A 257 -65.31 47.19 -15.00
N VAL A 258 -65.42 47.57 -13.72
CA VAL A 258 -66.64 48.16 -13.15
C VAL A 258 -66.96 49.49 -13.84
N ILE A 259 -65.99 50.40 -13.99
CA ILE A 259 -66.18 51.68 -14.69
C ILE A 259 -66.70 51.47 -16.11
N CYS A 260 -66.17 50.48 -16.84
CA CYS A 260 -66.64 50.16 -18.19
C CYS A 260 -68.09 49.65 -18.19
N SER A 261 -68.44 48.76 -17.26
CA SER A 261 -69.81 48.24 -17.16
C SER A 261 -70.84 49.32 -16.82
N SER A 262 -70.50 50.24 -15.92
CA SER A 262 -71.33 51.40 -15.59
C SER A 262 -71.44 52.37 -16.76
N PHE A 263 -70.33 52.69 -17.44
CA PHE A 263 -70.34 53.59 -18.60
C PHE A 263 -71.21 53.05 -19.74
N LEU A 264 -71.05 51.76 -20.09
CA LEU A 264 -71.82 51.10 -21.16
C LEU A 264 -73.31 50.93 -20.83
N SER A 265 -73.72 51.03 -19.56
CA SER A 265 -75.12 50.91 -19.14
C SER A 265 -75.82 52.25 -18.89
N LEU A 266 -75.06 53.33 -18.70
CA LEU A 266 -75.59 54.67 -18.38
C LEU A 266 -75.41 55.69 -19.51
N ALA A 267 -74.35 55.61 -20.31
CA ALA A 267 -74.01 56.63 -21.29
C ALA A 267 -74.98 56.64 -22.48
N ASN A 268 -75.54 57.81 -22.78
CA ASN A 268 -76.31 58.03 -23.99
C ASN A 268 -75.39 58.23 -25.22
N LYS A 269 -75.95 58.29 -26.43
CA LYS A 269 -75.18 58.36 -27.69
C LYS A 269 -74.23 59.56 -27.80
N ALA A 270 -74.52 60.69 -27.14
CA ALA A 270 -73.62 61.85 -27.13
C ALA A 270 -72.47 61.64 -26.12
N GLU A 271 -72.81 61.28 -24.87
CA GLU A 271 -71.84 60.98 -23.81
C GLU A 271 -70.85 59.88 -24.20
N PHE A 272 -71.32 58.86 -24.93
CA PHE A 272 -70.46 57.79 -25.44
C PHE A 272 -69.45 58.29 -26.48
N LEU A 273 -69.85 59.20 -27.38
CA LEU A 273 -68.95 59.74 -28.41
C LEU A 273 -67.96 60.77 -27.85
N ASP A 274 -68.34 61.48 -26.78
CA ASP A 274 -67.50 62.45 -26.08
C ASP A 274 -66.44 61.75 -25.19
N LEU A 275 -66.86 60.84 -24.31
CA LEU A 275 -66.00 60.25 -23.28
C LEU A 275 -65.51 58.82 -23.59
N GLY A 276 -66.15 58.12 -24.53
CA GLY A 276 -65.85 56.70 -24.81
C GLY A 276 -64.46 56.47 -25.39
N TYR A 277 -63.94 57.43 -26.17
CA TYR A 277 -62.57 57.37 -26.69
C TYR A 277 -61.52 57.55 -25.61
N GLU A 278 -61.73 58.44 -24.63
CA GLU A 278 -60.82 58.58 -23.49
C GLU A 278 -60.83 57.33 -22.59
N LEU A 279 -62.01 56.71 -22.39
CA LEU A 279 -62.10 55.43 -21.69
C LEU A 279 -61.35 54.31 -22.44
N MET A 280 -61.48 54.25 -23.77
CA MET A 280 -60.74 53.30 -24.60
C MET A 280 -59.22 53.54 -24.53
N GLU A 281 -58.75 54.79 -24.54
CA GLU A 281 -57.32 55.12 -24.37
C GLU A 281 -56.80 54.70 -22.99
N ARG A 282 -57.54 54.99 -21.92
CA ARG A 282 -57.19 54.58 -20.55
C ARG A 282 -57.10 53.05 -20.43
N LEU A 283 -58.02 52.30 -21.04
CA LEU A 283 -57.95 50.84 -21.12
C LEU A 283 -56.74 50.35 -21.92
N GLN A 284 -56.48 50.96 -23.08
CA GLN A 284 -55.33 50.65 -23.93
C GLN A 284 -54.02 50.84 -23.15
N GLY A 285 -53.90 51.91 -22.36
CA GLY A 285 -52.77 52.17 -21.46
C GLY A 285 -52.60 51.15 -20.31
N VAL A 286 -53.68 50.51 -19.86
CA VAL A 286 -53.62 49.41 -18.87
C VAL A 286 -53.20 48.10 -19.52
N VAL A 287 -53.71 47.79 -20.72
CA VAL A 287 -53.45 46.54 -21.45
C VAL A 287 -52.06 46.51 -22.10
N THR A 288 -51.55 47.66 -22.57
CA THR A 288 -50.22 47.76 -23.20
C THR A 288 -49.05 47.76 -22.23
N ARG A 289 -49.29 47.93 -20.92
CA ARG A 289 -48.24 47.83 -19.90
C ARG A 289 -47.78 46.37 -19.73
N PRO A 290 -46.45 46.11 -19.62
CA PRO A 290 -45.93 44.75 -19.51
C PRO A 290 -46.11 44.17 -18.11
N HIS A 291 -47.19 43.43 -17.88
CA HIS A 291 -47.47 42.73 -16.62
C HIS A 291 -46.81 41.35 -16.56
N ARG A 292 -46.02 41.04 -15.51
CA ARG A 292 -45.43 39.71 -15.30
C ARG A 292 -46.46 38.72 -14.72
N LEU A 293 -47.40 38.28 -15.56
CA LEU A 293 -48.46 37.31 -15.23
C LEU A 293 -47.97 35.84 -15.14
N ARG A 294 -46.67 35.56 -15.32
CA ARG A 294 -46.07 34.22 -15.22
C ARG A 294 -44.91 34.22 -14.21
N PRO A 295 -44.65 33.08 -13.54
CA PRO A 295 -43.46 32.90 -12.71
C PRO A 295 -42.18 33.22 -13.51
N ALA A 296 -41.30 34.04 -12.94
CA ALA A 296 -40.04 34.43 -13.56
C ALA A 296 -38.91 33.40 -13.35
N GLN A 297 -39.05 32.53 -12.35
CA GLN A 297 -38.10 31.48 -12.00
C GLN A 297 -38.81 30.11 -11.86
N SER A 298 -38.03 29.03 -11.84
CA SER A 298 -38.52 27.68 -11.55
C SER A 298 -38.65 27.46 -10.05
N SER A 299 -39.74 26.84 -9.60
CA SER A 299 -39.96 26.45 -8.20
C SER A 299 -39.12 25.25 -7.75
N LYS A 300 -38.39 24.59 -8.65
CA LYS A 300 -37.48 23.49 -8.29
C LYS A 300 -36.19 24.03 -7.67
N ILE A 301 -35.82 23.44 -6.54
CA ILE A 301 -34.46 23.51 -5.99
C ILE A 301 -33.72 22.26 -6.46
N ALA A 302 -32.47 22.42 -6.87
CA ALA A 302 -31.59 21.34 -7.28
C ALA A 302 -30.18 21.57 -6.74
N SER A 303 -29.48 20.48 -6.42
CA SER A 303 -28.06 20.49 -6.06
C SER A 303 -27.42 19.19 -6.51
N ASP A 304 -26.21 19.26 -7.03
CA ASP A 304 -25.46 18.09 -7.54
C ASP A 304 -24.75 17.35 -6.41
N TYR A 305 -25.45 17.16 -5.27
CA TYR A 305 -24.88 16.71 -4.00
C TYR A 305 -24.04 15.42 -4.12
N ARG A 306 -24.42 14.50 -5.01
CA ARG A 306 -23.65 13.27 -5.26
C ARG A 306 -22.28 13.55 -5.90
N ALA A 307 -22.23 14.42 -6.92
CA ALA A 307 -20.98 14.80 -7.57
C ALA A 307 -20.12 15.71 -6.66
N GLU A 308 -20.76 16.55 -5.85
CA GLU A 308 -20.11 17.40 -4.85
C GLU A 308 -19.46 16.59 -3.71
N PHE A 309 -20.11 15.52 -3.22
CA PHE A 309 -19.49 14.59 -2.27
C PHE A 309 -18.39 13.72 -2.91
N ALA A 310 -18.54 13.29 -4.17
CA ALA A 310 -17.48 12.58 -4.87
C ALA A 310 -16.22 13.45 -5.01
N ARG A 311 -16.36 14.68 -5.52
CA ARG A 311 -15.26 15.65 -5.68
C ARG A 311 -14.61 16.10 -4.37
N CYS A 312 -15.31 16.08 -3.23
CA CYS A 312 -14.68 16.43 -1.95
C CYS A 312 -13.89 15.28 -1.31
N LEU A 313 -14.14 14.02 -1.73
CA LEU A 313 -13.37 12.84 -1.31
C LEU A 313 -12.19 12.55 -2.22
N GLU A 314 -12.27 12.92 -3.49
CA GLU A 314 -11.25 12.67 -4.51
C GLU A 314 -9.80 13.01 -4.07
N PRO A 315 -9.51 14.17 -3.43
CA PRO A 315 -8.14 14.48 -2.98
C PRO A 315 -7.66 13.65 -1.77
N LEU A 316 -8.57 13.07 -0.99
CA LEU A 316 -8.23 12.20 0.14
C LEU A 316 -8.02 10.74 -0.30
N LEU A 317 -8.72 10.30 -1.35
CA LEU A 317 -8.75 8.91 -1.79
C LEU A 317 -7.82 8.61 -2.96
N LEU A 318 -7.42 9.61 -3.76
CA LEU A 318 -6.47 9.44 -4.89
C LEU A 318 -5.00 9.71 -4.50
N LEU A 319 -4.67 9.82 -3.20
CA LEU A 319 -3.29 10.00 -2.74
C LEU A 319 -2.49 8.69 -2.80
N GLY A 320 -1.97 8.39 -3.99
CA GLY A 320 -0.77 7.57 -4.14
C GLY A 320 0.39 8.16 -3.30
N PRO A 321 1.24 7.34 -2.68
CA PRO A 321 1.94 7.77 -1.46
C PRO A 321 3.05 8.81 -1.71
N ARG A 322 2.83 10.03 -1.22
CA ARG A 322 3.89 10.99 -0.89
C ARG A 322 4.09 11.08 0.63
N ARG A 323 4.86 10.14 1.20
CA ARG A 323 5.54 10.40 2.48
C ARG A 323 6.62 11.46 2.23
N ALA A 324 6.39 12.68 2.70
CA ALA A 324 7.26 13.83 2.48
C ALA A 324 8.06 14.19 3.74
N THR A 325 9.01 13.32 4.12
CA THR A 325 9.98 13.56 5.20
C THR A 325 11.35 12.98 4.83
N GLY A 326 12.41 13.65 5.27
CA GLY A 326 13.72 13.03 5.55
C GLY A 326 14.50 12.42 4.38
N ALA A 327 15.49 13.16 3.90
CA ALA A 327 16.54 12.74 2.97
C ALA A 327 17.15 11.32 3.17
N GLN A 328 17.65 10.77 2.03
CA GLN A 328 18.89 9.99 1.90
C GLN A 328 18.87 8.45 2.20
N GLY A 329 18.95 7.64 1.14
CA GLY A 329 19.83 6.44 1.12
C GLY A 329 19.24 5.05 0.82
N GLY A 330 19.29 4.62 -0.45
CA GLY A 330 19.91 3.33 -0.81
C GLY A 330 19.17 1.98 -0.64
N ALA A 331 18.30 1.65 -1.62
CA ALA A 331 18.23 0.37 -2.33
C ALA A 331 17.91 -0.99 -1.62
N ASN A 332 16.84 -1.64 -2.12
CA ASN A 332 16.71 -3.08 -2.46
C ASN A 332 16.53 -4.11 -1.30
N THR A 333 15.76 -5.22 -1.43
CA THR A 333 15.08 -5.85 -2.61
C THR A 333 13.95 -6.83 -2.18
N LEU A 334 12.91 -7.00 -3.02
CA LEU A 334 12.03 -8.21 -3.19
C LEU A 334 11.15 -8.70 -2.00
N ALA A 335 10.01 -9.40 -2.17
CA ALA A 335 9.04 -9.50 -3.28
C ALA A 335 7.78 -10.32 -2.85
N GLY A 336 6.66 -10.15 -3.56
CA GLY A 336 5.63 -11.21 -3.75
C GLY A 336 4.33 -11.11 -2.91
N GLY A 337 3.18 -11.12 -3.60
CA GLY A 337 1.83 -11.24 -3.01
C GLY A 337 0.74 -10.91 -4.03
N SER A 338 -0.04 -11.89 -4.48
CA SER A 338 -0.91 -11.77 -5.67
C SER A 338 -2.40 -11.63 -5.35
N GLY A 339 -2.98 -10.48 -5.73
CA GLY A 339 -4.39 -10.28 -6.13
C GLY A 339 -5.53 -10.66 -5.17
N PRO A 340 -6.80 -10.57 -5.62
CA PRO A 340 -7.30 -9.90 -6.82
C PRO A 340 -8.04 -8.58 -6.49
N LYS A 341 -8.13 -7.65 -7.46
CA LYS A 341 -8.97 -6.44 -7.34
C LYS A 341 -10.21 -6.60 -8.21
N VAL A 342 -11.40 -6.60 -7.60
CA VAL A 342 -12.68 -6.73 -8.32
C VAL A 342 -13.01 -5.42 -9.02
N LEU A 343 -13.42 -5.50 -10.29
CA LEU A 343 -13.86 -4.36 -11.10
C LEU A 343 -15.25 -3.85 -10.68
N MET A 344 -15.50 -2.57 -10.95
CA MET A 344 -16.83 -1.95 -10.83
C MET A 344 -17.76 -2.38 -11.97
N GLY A 345 -19.08 -2.29 -11.75
CA GLY A 345 -20.12 -2.43 -12.77
C GLY A 345 -21.40 -1.67 -12.37
N PRO A 346 -22.31 -1.30 -13.31
CA PRO A 346 -23.12 -0.09 -13.15
C PRO A 346 -24.60 -0.27 -12.77
N SER A 347 -25.14 0.84 -12.22
CA SER A 347 -26.54 1.28 -12.02
C SER A 347 -27.70 0.61 -12.78
N CYS A 348 -28.86 0.44 -12.10
CA CYS A 348 -30.23 0.80 -12.54
C CYS A 348 -31.32 0.28 -11.53
N PRO A 349 -32.63 0.66 -11.63
CA PRO A 349 -33.25 1.92 -12.08
C PRO A 349 -34.46 2.40 -11.20
N SER A 350 -35.16 3.46 -11.68
CA SER A 350 -36.56 3.87 -11.32
C SER A 350 -36.74 4.74 -10.05
N PRO A 351 -37.78 5.63 -10.00
CA PRO A 351 -39.18 5.19 -9.92
C PRO A 351 -40.16 5.78 -10.97
N VAL A 352 -41.23 5.03 -11.24
CA VAL A 352 -42.47 5.42 -11.95
C VAL A 352 -43.57 5.59 -10.86
N ARG A 353 -44.58 6.48 -10.93
CA ARG A 353 -45.83 6.28 -11.70
C ARG A 353 -46.91 7.37 -11.48
N LYS A 354 -47.25 8.13 -12.54
CA LYS A 354 -48.58 8.71 -12.93
C LYS A 354 -49.28 9.63 -11.86
N VAL A 355 -50.26 10.50 -12.11
CA VAL A 355 -51.19 10.91 -13.21
C VAL A 355 -51.38 12.46 -13.07
N SER A 356 -52.14 13.29 -13.83
CA SER A 356 -53.21 13.12 -14.83
C SER A 356 -53.34 14.31 -15.83
N ARG A 357 -54.55 14.51 -16.37
CA ARG A 357 -55.03 15.39 -17.47
C ARG A 357 -54.92 16.93 -17.33
N SER A 358 -54.95 17.56 -18.52
CA SER A 358 -54.90 18.99 -18.86
C SER A 358 -56.26 19.74 -18.75
N PRO A 359 -56.34 21.03 -19.17
CA PRO A 359 -56.73 21.31 -20.56
C PRO A 359 -55.93 22.40 -21.31
N VAL A 360 -55.69 22.13 -22.60
CA VAL A 360 -55.57 23.05 -23.76
C VAL A 360 -54.61 24.27 -23.67
N GLN A 361 -53.46 24.15 -24.36
CA GLN A 361 -52.88 25.23 -25.19
C GLN A 361 -52.45 24.65 -26.56
N LYS A 362 -52.33 25.51 -27.58
CA LYS A 362 -51.87 25.14 -28.93
C LYS A 362 -50.40 24.69 -28.92
N PRO A 363 -49.97 23.82 -29.87
CA PRO A 363 -48.64 23.24 -29.85
C PRO A 363 -47.55 24.24 -30.28
N THR A 364 -46.95 24.93 -29.31
CA THR A 364 -45.58 25.42 -29.46
C THR A 364 -44.65 24.21 -29.43
N LEU A 365 -43.77 24.05 -30.42
CA LEU A 365 -42.88 22.88 -30.48
C LEU A 365 -42.04 22.77 -29.19
N PRO A 366 -41.96 21.58 -28.56
CA PRO A 366 -40.94 21.31 -27.56
C PRO A 366 -39.56 21.53 -28.18
N ARG A 367 -38.74 22.35 -27.52
CA ARG A 367 -37.38 22.69 -27.92
C ARG A 367 -36.56 21.41 -28.11
N SER A 368 -36.24 21.06 -29.35
CA SER A 368 -35.46 19.86 -29.67
C SER A 368 -34.08 19.94 -29.01
N ILE A 369 -33.76 18.96 -28.16
CA ILE A 369 -32.48 18.89 -27.47
C ILE A 369 -31.45 18.25 -28.41
N SER A 370 -31.03 19.05 -29.39
CA SER A 370 -29.71 19.01 -30.01
C SER A 370 -29.21 17.70 -30.64
N THR A 371 -30.09 16.82 -31.13
CA THR A 371 -29.74 15.70 -32.03
C THR A 371 -28.81 16.17 -33.16
N LYS A 372 -29.05 17.39 -33.66
CA LYS A 372 -28.27 18.05 -34.73
C LYS A 372 -26.79 18.28 -34.42
N VAL A 373 -26.33 18.15 -33.17
CA VAL A 373 -24.89 18.20 -32.85
C VAL A 373 -24.24 16.83 -33.06
N LEU A 374 -24.89 15.75 -32.60
CA LEU A 374 -24.43 14.38 -32.84
C LEU A 374 -24.51 13.96 -34.32
N LEU A 375 -25.38 14.59 -35.10
CA LEU A 375 -25.54 14.37 -36.54
C LEU A 375 -24.64 15.26 -37.41
N ALA A 376 -23.72 16.05 -36.81
CA ALA A 376 -22.83 16.96 -37.53
C ALA A 376 -21.45 16.35 -37.85
N ASP A 377 -20.92 15.49 -36.98
CA ASP A 377 -19.53 14.98 -37.07
C ASP A 377 -19.33 13.84 -38.10
N GLY A 378 -20.40 13.41 -38.79
CA GLY A 378 -20.31 12.52 -39.96
C GLY A 378 -19.98 11.04 -39.68
N GLU A 379 -19.69 10.66 -38.44
CA GLU A 379 -19.50 9.25 -38.07
C GLU A 379 -20.85 8.49 -38.01
N ASP A 380 -20.99 7.45 -38.84
CA ASP A 380 -22.15 6.55 -38.81
C ASP A 380 -22.09 5.57 -37.62
N THR A 381 -22.30 6.12 -36.42
CA THR A 381 -22.51 5.34 -35.21
C THR A 381 -23.94 4.79 -35.16
N PRO A 382 -24.17 3.60 -34.57
CA PRO A 382 -25.53 3.05 -34.38
C PRO A 382 -26.47 3.99 -33.58
N PHE A 383 -25.89 4.83 -32.71
CA PHE A 383 -26.64 5.84 -31.96
C PHE A 383 -27.08 7.01 -32.84
N ALA A 384 -26.21 7.50 -33.73
CA ALA A 384 -26.56 8.51 -34.73
C ALA A 384 -27.66 8.00 -35.67
N GLU A 385 -27.59 6.75 -36.13
CA GLU A 385 -28.64 6.14 -36.97
C GLU A 385 -29.98 6.06 -36.25
N HIS A 386 -30.01 5.53 -35.02
CA HIS A 386 -31.23 5.50 -34.20
C HIS A 386 -31.81 6.90 -33.96
N CYS A 387 -30.96 7.90 -33.71
CA CYS A 387 -31.38 9.29 -33.59
C CYS A 387 -32.04 9.85 -34.87
N ARG A 388 -31.55 9.48 -36.06
CA ARG A 388 -32.18 9.83 -37.35
C ARG A 388 -33.56 9.18 -37.46
N HIS A 389 -33.64 7.87 -37.26
CA HIS A 389 -34.91 7.11 -37.33
C HIS A 389 -35.97 7.65 -36.35
N TYR A 390 -35.58 7.88 -35.08
CA TYR A 390 -36.48 8.43 -34.07
C TYR A 390 -37.03 9.81 -34.47
N GLU A 391 -36.20 10.70 -35.02
CA GLU A 391 -36.67 12.00 -35.48
C GLU A 391 -37.68 11.91 -36.62
N ASP A 392 -37.51 10.97 -37.57
CA ASP A 392 -38.44 10.79 -38.69
C ASP A 392 -39.76 10.13 -38.25
N SER A 393 -39.71 9.09 -37.42
CA SER A 393 -40.89 8.51 -36.77
C SER A 393 -41.67 9.58 -35.98
N TYR A 394 -40.97 10.38 -35.17
CA TYR A 394 -41.59 11.44 -34.38
C TYR A 394 -42.21 12.54 -35.26
N ARG A 395 -41.56 12.94 -36.38
CA ARG A 395 -42.15 13.86 -37.37
C ARG A 395 -43.43 13.31 -37.98
N GLY A 396 -43.45 12.03 -38.36
CA GLY A 396 -44.64 11.36 -38.90
C GLY A 396 -45.80 11.32 -37.90
N LEU A 397 -45.55 10.84 -36.69
CA LEU A 397 -46.54 10.80 -35.61
C LEU A 397 -47.06 12.21 -35.25
N GLN A 398 -46.19 13.21 -35.20
CA GLN A 398 -46.59 14.60 -34.95
C GLN A 398 -47.54 15.14 -36.03
N ALA A 399 -47.35 14.75 -37.30
CA ALA A 399 -48.22 15.12 -38.40
C ALA A 399 -49.59 14.42 -38.34
N GLU A 400 -49.65 13.11 -38.05
CA GLU A 400 -50.94 12.41 -37.87
C GLU A 400 -51.70 12.94 -36.65
N VAL A 401 -51.02 13.20 -35.52
CA VAL A 401 -51.61 13.83 -34.32
C VAL A 401 -52.19 15.21 -34.64
N GLN A 402 -51.58 15.99 -35.54
CA GLN A 402 -52.12 17.29 -35.94
C GLN A 402 -53.33 17.13 -36.88
N ASN A 403 -53.24 16.24 -37.87
CA ASN A 403 -54.33 15.96 -38.80
C ASN A 403 -55.60 15.49 -38.06
N LEU A 404 -55.46 14.61 -37.06
CA LEU A 404 -56.57 14.14 -36.22
C LEU A 404 -57.21 15.29 -35.42
N LYS A 405 -56.41 16.22 -34.86
CA LYS A 405 -56.94 17.40 -34.15
C LYS A 405 -57.73 18.31 -35.08
N ASP A 406 -57.34 18.43 -36.33
CA ASP A 406 -58.02 19.31 -37.28
C ASP A 406 -59.33 18.67 -37.78
N GLN A 407 -59.36 17.36 -38.04
CA GLN A 407 -60.61 16.59 -38.27
C GLN A 407 -61.59 16.73 -37.10
N VAL A 408 -61.12 16.63 -35.84
CA VAL A 408 -61.97 16.81 -34.65
C VAL A 408 -62.48 18.25 -34.51
N GLN A 409 -61.67 19.26 -34.83
CA GLN A 409 -62.10 20.67 -34.81
C GLN A 409 -63.12 20.98 -35.91
N GLU A 410 -63.01 20.37 -37.08
CA GLU A 410 -63.98 20.50 -38.18
C GLU A 410 -65.32 19.85 -37.81
N LEU A 411 -65.30 18.61 -37.33
CA LEU A 411 -66.49 17.91 -36.82
C LEU A 411 -67.22 18.70 -35.72
N HIS A 412 -66.48 19.32 -34.81
CA HIS A 412 -67.04 20.18 -33.76
C HIS A 412 -67.68 21.46 -34.34
N ARG A 413 -67.09 22.07 -35.38
CA ARG A 413 -67.68 23.26 -36.03
C ARG A 413 -69.00 22.92 -36.72
N ASP A 414 -69.06 21.80 -37.43
CA ASP A 414 -70.28 21.36 -38.13
C ASP A 414 -71.42 21.08 -37.15
N LEU A 415 -71.14 20.33 -36.07
CA LEU A 415 -72.11 20.06 -35.01
C LEU A 415 -72.65 21.36 -34.39
N THR A 416 -71.76 22.33 -34.13
CA THR A 416 -72.09 23.55 -33.38
C THR A 416 -72.74 24.64 -34.23
N LYS A 417 -72.42 24.70 -35.53
CA LYS A 417 -72.77 25.83 -36.41
C LYS A 417 -73.75 25.46 -37.52
N HIS A 418 -73.66 24.23 -38.04
CA HIS A 418 -74.42 23.81 -39.22
C HIS A 418 -75.62 22.92 -38.88
N HIS A 419 -75.78 22.47 -37.63
CA HIS A 419 -76.85 21.55 -37.18
C HIS A 419 -76.99 20.31 -38.08
N SER A 420 -75.89 19.89 -38.70
CA SER A 420 -75.88 18.76 -39.63
C SER A 420 -76.09 17.43 -38.89
N LEU A 421 -76.83 16.51 -39.51
CA LEU A 421 -76.95 15.14 -39.03
C LEU A 421 -75.64 14.39 -39.26
N ILE A 422 -74.69 14.58 -38.36
CA ILE A 422 -73.40 13.89 -38.35
C ILE A 422 -73.66 12.39 -38.27
N ARG A 423 -73.20 11.66 -39.29
CA ARG A 423 -73.23 10.19 -39.33
C ARG A 423 -72.29 9.64 -38.26
N ALA A 424 -72.78 8.71 -37.44
CA ALA A 424 -71.98 8.02 -36.42
C ALA A 424 -70.73 7.34 -37.02
N GLU A 425 -70.81 6.94 -38.29
CA GLU A 425 -69.70 6.46 -39.15
C GLU A 425 -68.45 7.35 -39.05
N ILE A 426 -68.59 8.68 -39.21
CA ILE A 426 -67.46 9.63 -39.22
C ILE A 426 -66.81 9.73 -37.83
N MET A 427 -67.62 9.69 -36.77
CA MET A 427 -67.12 9.69 -35.40
C MET A 427 -66.41 8.38 -35.05
N ALA A 428 -66.91 7.24 -35.56
CA ALA A 428 -66.27 5.95 -35.41
C ALA A 428 -64.92 5.88 -36.16
N ASP A 429 -64.83 6.43 -37.37
CA ASP A 429 -63.58 6.51 -38.15
C ASP A 429 -62.51 7.34 -37.43
N ILE A 430 -62.88 8.51 -36.89
CA ILE A 430 -61.96 9.38 -36.13
C ILE A 430 -61.50 8.68 -34.85
N LEU A 431 -62.39 7.99 -34.14
CA LEU A 431 -62.05 7.23 -32.94
C LEU A 431 -61.15 6.02 -33.26
N HIS A 432 -61.40 5.31 -34.35
CA HIS A 432 -60.55 4.21 -34.82
C HIS A 432 -59.15 4.70 -35.24
N ARG A 433 -59.06 5.84 -35.94
CA ARG A 433 -57.79 6.50 -36.26
C ARG A 433 -57.02 6.90 -35.00
N SER A 434 -57.70 7.44 -33.97
CA SER A 434 -57.07 7.76 -32.68
C SER A 434 -56.46 6.53 -32.02
N LEU A 435 -57.22 5.43 -31.91
CA LEU A 435 -56.75 4.19 -31.28
C LEU A 435 -55.58 3.54 -32.05
N ARG A 436 -55.57 3.64 -33.38
CA ARG A 436 -54.46 3.18 -34.20
C ARG A 436 -53.20 4.02 -33.98
N LEU A 437 -53.36 5.34 -33.86
CA LEU A 437 -52.27 6.28 -33.61
C LEU A 437 -51.67 6.10 -32.21
N ASP A 438 -52.51 5.87 -31.19
CA ASP A 438 -52.04 5.48 -29.85
C ASP A 438 -51.21 4.19 -29.90
N ALA A 439 -51.65 3.17 -30.63
CA ALA A 439 -50.90 1.92 -30.81
C ALA A 439 -49.58 2.08 -31.59
N GLN A 440 -49.51 3.01 -32.55
CA GLN A 440 -48.26 3.37 -33.23
C GLN A 440 -47.29 4.09 -32.28
N ILE A 441 -47.79 4.99 -31.41
CA ILE A 441 -46.98 5.66 -30.38
C ILE A 441 -46.43 4.66 -29.36
N ASP A 442 -47.25 3.72 -28.89
CA ASP A 442 -46.80 2.66 -27.96
C ASP A 442 -45.75 1.74 -28.62
N SER A 443 -45.88 1.46 -29.92
CA SER A 443 -44.90 0.66 -30.69
C SER A 443 -43.54 1.38 -30.82
N GLU A 444 -43.53 2.66 -31.22
CA GLU A 444 -42.28 3.43 -31.32
C GLU A 444 -41.65 3.66 -29.95
N TYR A 445 -42.46 3.85 -28.89
CA TYR A 445 -41.96 3.94 -27.53
C TYR A 445 -41.30 2.63 -27.07
N ALA A 446 -41.91 1.47 -27.35
CA ALA A 446 -41.32 0.17 -27.06
C ALA A 446 -40.02 -0.10 -27.84
N SER A 447 -39.94 0.35 -29.10
CA SER A 447 -38.73 0.29 -29.93
C SER A 447 -37.57 1.09 -29.31
N VAL A 448 -37.82 2.35 -28.92
CA VAL A 448 -36.82 3.21 -28.28
C VAL A 448 -36.40 2.67 -26.90
N GLU A 449 -37.34 2.17 -26.10
CA GLU A 449 -37.03 1.60 -24.79
C GLU A 449 -36.23 0.29 -24.91
N GLY A 450 -36.47 -0.53 -25.94
CA GLY A 450 -35.68 -1.73 -26.24
C GLY A 450 -34.23 -1.44 -26.61
N MET A 451 -33.98 -0.37 -27.39
CA MET A 451 -32.63 0.06 -27.77
C MET A 451 -31.78 0.55 -26.60
N ARG A 452 -32.37 0.84 -25.42
CA ARG A 452 -31.64 1.27 -24.22
C ARG A 452 -30.52 0.31 -23.83
N ALA A 453 -30.79 -1.00 -23.83
CA ALA A 453 -29.82 -2.01 -23.42
C ALA A 453 -28.66 -2.11 -24.41
N VAL A 454 -28.97 -2.08 -25.72
CA VAL A 454 -27.98 -2.14 -26.81
C VAL A 454 -27.01 -0.97 -26.75
N PHE A 455 -27.49 0.25 -26.49
CA PHE A 455 -26.59 1.41 -26.34
C PHE A 455 -25.78 1.37 -25.05
N GLN A 456 -26.34 0.86 -23.95
CA GLN A 456 -25.57 0.68 -22.71
C GLN A 456 -24.38 -0.27 -22.92
N GLU A 457 -24.58 -1.39 -23.62
CA GLU A 457 -23.54 -2.35 -23.98
C GLU A 457 -22.44 -1.71 -24.87
N ILE A 458 -22.83 -1.05 -25.97
CA ILE A 458 -21.89 -0.36 -26.90
C ILE A 458 -21.07 0.73 -26.19
N TRP A 459 -21.68 1.48 -25.27
CA TRP A 459 -20.99 2.50 -24.48
C TRP A 459 -20.05 1.90 -23.43
N GLU A 460 -20.44 0.80 -22.79
CA GLU A 460 -19.64 0.13 -21.77
C GLU A 460 -18.42 -0.58 -22.38
N GLU A 461 -18.56 -1.24 -23.55
CA GLU A 461 -17.42 -1.74 -24.34
C GLU A 461 -16.45 -0.61 -24.73
N SER A 462 -16.99 0.52 -25.19
CA SER A 462 -16.17 1.64 -25.67
C SER A 462 -15.46 2.37 -24.52
N TYR A 463 -16.08 2.43 -23.34
CA TYR A 463 -15.44 2.89 -22.12
C TYR A 463 -14.31 1.96 -21.67
N GLN A 464 -14.53 0.63 -21.69
CA GLN A 464 -13.50 -0.36 -21.35
C GLN A 464 -12.30 -0.30 -22.31
N ARG A 465 -12.55 -0.10 -23.62
CA ARG A 465 -11.51 0.10 -24.64
C ARG A 465 -10.63 1.31 -24.34
N LEU A 466 -11.25 2.47 -24.10
CA LEU A 466 -10.55 3.72 -23.76
C LEU A 466 -9.80 3.62 -22.43
N ALA A 467 -10.33 2.90 -21.43
CA ALA A 467 -9.65 2.65 -20.17
C ALA A 467 -8.37 1.80 -20.36
N GLY A 468 -8.42 0.78 -21.22
CA GLY A 468 -7.24 -0.02 -21.58
C GLY A 468 -6.20 0.79 -22.35
N GLU A 469 -6.62 1.65 -23.28
CA GLU A 469 -5.71 2.58 -23.99
C GLU A 469 -5.03 3.57 -23.03
N GLN A 470 -5.75 4.06 -22.02
CA GLN A 470 -5.19 4.91 -20.95
C GLN A 470 -4.21 4.15 -20.06
N GLU A 471 -4.50 2.91 -19.66
CA GLU A 471 -3.58 2.09 -18.85
C GLU A 471 -2.26 1.80 -19.60
N ILE A 472 -2.35 1.52 -20.91
CA ILE A 472 -1.20 1.34 -21.79
C ILE A 472 -0.37 2.64 -21.90
N TYR A 473 -1.03 3.78 -22.08
CA TYR A 473 -0.36 5.08 -22.14
C TYR A 473 0.35 5.43 -20.83
N GLU A 474 -0.28 5.19 -19.68
CA GLU A 474 0.39 5.35 -18.38
C GLU A 474 1.57 4.39 -18.20
N ALA A 475 1.47 3.14 -18.69
CA ALA A 475 2.58 2.18 -18.63
C ALA A 475 3.79 2.69 -19.42
N GLN A 476 3.58 3.19 -20.64
CA GLN A 476 4.62 3.80 -21.46
C GLN A 476 5.28 5.01 -20.75
N LEU A 477 4.51 5.84 -20.04
CA LEU A 477 5.05 6.94 -19.23
C LEU A 477 5.89 6.43 -18.04
N ARG A 478 5.48 5.34 -17.39
CA ARG A 478 6.25 4.69 -16.30
C ARG A 478 7.58 4.11 -16.82
N ASP A 479 7.56 3.43 -17.96
CA ASP A 479 8.76 2.83 -18.57
C ASP A 479 9.78 3.90 -18.98
N LEU A 480 9.31 4.98 -19.63
CA LEU A 480 10.16 6.13 -20.00
C LEU A 480 10.73 6.85 -18.76
N PHE A 481 9.98 6.90 -17.65
CA PHE A 481 10.48 7.44 -16.38
C PHE A 481 11.55 6.53 -15.76
N GLN A 482 11.39 5.20 -15.79
CA GLN A 482 12.40 4.25 -15.32
C GLN A 482 13.70 4.39 -16.12
N LEU A 483 13.64 4.38 -17.46
CA LEU A 483 14.81 4.55 -18.32
C LEU A 483 15.54 5.88 -18.05
N LYS A 484 14.81 6.94 -17.73
CA LYS A 484 15.38 8.23 -17.32
C LYS A 484 16.09 8.16 -15.96
N GLN A 485 15.56 7.39 -15.00
CA GLN A 485 16.18 7.16 -13.70
C GLN A 485 17.46 6.30 -13.82
N GLU A 486 17.42 5.24 -14.63
CA GLU A 486 18.60 4.40 -14.93
C GLU A 486 19.70 5.19 -15.62
N ASN A 487 19.36 6.03 -16.62
CA ASN A 487 20.31 6.93 -17.28
C ASN A 487 20.92 7.94 -16.29
N ALA A 488 20.12 8.49 -15.36
CA ALA A 488 20.64 9.36 -14.30
C ALA A 488 21.63 8.63 -13.37
N HIS A 489 21.39 7.35 -13.07
CA HIS A 489 22.31 6.51 -12.29
C HIS A 489 23.61 6.22 -13.07
N LEU A 490 23.52 5.79 -14.33
CA LEU A 490 24.68 5.58 -15.21
C LEU A 490 25.50 6.86 -15.42
N THR A 491 24.84 8.01 -15.57
CA THR A 491 25.47 9.34 -15.63
C THR A 491 26.22 9.65 -14.32
N THR A 492 25.68 9.26 -13.17
CA THR A 492 26.32 9.46 -11.86
C THR A 492 27.56 8.58 -11.71
N ILE A 493 27.46 7.28 -12.02
CA ILE A 493 28.61 6.36 -12.07
C ILE A 493 29.69 6.89 -13.02
N THR A 494 29.30 7.31 -14.22
CA THR A 494 30.23 7.86 -15.24
C THR A 494 30.97 9.09 -14.71
N LYS A 495 30.28 10.02 -14.03
CA LYS A 495 30.90 11.18 -13.38
C LYS A 495 31.91 10.78 -12.29
N HIS A 496 31.63 9.75 -11.50
CA HIS A 496 32.57 9.24 -10.49
C HIS A 496 33.79 8.52 -11.09
N ILE A 497 33.61 7.76 -12.19
CA ILE A 497 34.70 7.01 -12.85
C ILE A 497 35.59 7.92 -13.72
N THR A 498 35.02 8.97 -14.33
CA THR A 498 35.72 9.95 -15.18
C THR A 498 37.07 10.46 -14.65
N PRO A 499 37.23 10.93 -13.40
CA PRO A 499 38.53 11.37 -12.88
C PRO A 499 39.58 10.27 -12.84
N TYR A 500 39.20 9.03 -12.51
CA TYR A 500 40.12 7.89 -12.51
C TYR A 500 40.57 7.53 -13.94
N VAL A 501 39.64 7.52 -14.90
CA VAL A 501 39.97 7.30 -16.33
C VAL A 501 40.90 8.39 -16.87
N ARG A 502 40.67 9.66 -16.55
CA ARG A 502 41.58 10.76 -16.89
C ARG A 502 42.96 10.60 -16.24
N SER A 503 43.02 10.15 -14.99
CA SER A 503 44.28 9.86 -14.30
C SER A 503 45.05 8.74 -14.99
N ILE A 504 44.39 7.62 -15.29
CA ILE A 504 44.97 6.47 -16.00
C ILE A 504 45.44 6.86 -17.40
N ALA A 505 44.65 7.64 -18.15
CA ALA A 505 45.05 8.14 -19.47
C ALA A 505 46.31 9.02 -19.39
N LYS A 506 46.38 9.93 -18.40
CA LYS A 506 47.55 10.80 -18.17
C LYS A 506 48.78 10.04 -17.64
N VAL A 507 48.59 8.91 -16.98
CA VAL A 507 49.68 7.98 -16.64
C VAL A 507 50.13 7.19 -17.88
N LYS A 508 49.19 6.72 -18.71
CA LYS A 508 49.51 6.04 -19.97
C LYS A 508 50.30 6.95 -20.92
N GLU A 509 49.88 8.19 -21.09
CA GLU A 509 50.58 9.24 -21.88
C GLU A 509 52.02 9.50 -21.40
N ARG A 510 52.31 9.28 -20.10
CA ARG A 510 53.66 9.38 -19.53
C ARG A 510 54.50 8.10 -19.67
N LEU A 511 53.85 6.95 -19.86
CA LEU A 511 54.48 5.64 -20.08
C LEU A 511 54.70 5.36 -21.57
N GLU A 512 53.93 6.00 -22.45
CA GLU A 512 54.08 6.01 -23.91
C GLU A 512 54.49 7.42 -24.42
N PRO A 513 55.67 7.96 -24.04
CA PRO A 513 56.19 9.16 -24.69
C PRO A 513 56.41 8.85 -26.18
N ARG A 514 55.75 9.62 -27.05
CA ARG A 514 55.65 9.32 -28.49
C ARG A 514 57.01 9.16 -29.17
N PHE A 515 57.14 8.10 -29.98
CA PHE A 515 57.88 8.24 -31.25
C PHE A 515 57.21 9.37 -32.05
N GLN A 516 57.91 10.48 -32.29
CA GLN A 516 57.37 11.63 -33.02
C GLN A 516 57.80 11.62 -34.49
N ALA A 517 56.83 11.45 -35.40
CA ALA A 517 56.87 11.83 -36.81
C ALA A 517 55.43 11.74 -37.38
N SER A 518 55.01 12.50 -38.41
CA SER A 518 55.43 13.83 -38.89
C SER A 518 54.45 14.28 -40.01
N ALA A 519 53.65 15.32 -39.75
CA ALA A 519 52.84 16.14 -40.66
C ALA A 519 52.06 17.11 -39.72
N ASP A 520 52.09 18.43 -39.83
CA ASP A 520 51.73 19.32 -40.95
C ASP A 520 50.20 19.32 -41.18
N ASP A 521 49.46 20.44 -41.13
CA ASP A 521 49.72 21.79 -40.58
C ASP A 521 48.34 22.48 -40.35
N GLU A 522 48.34 23.78 -40.04
CA GLU A 522 47.23 24.75 -40.19
C GLU A 522 45.99 24.69 -39.25
N SER A 523 45.92 25.73 -38.41
CA SER A 523 44.81 26.70 -38.32
C SER A 523 43.51 26.46 -37.52
N GLU A 524 43.12 27.59 -36.90
CA GLU A 524 41.77 28.11 -36.62
C GLU A 524 40.77 27.37 -35.72
N ASN A 525 40.48 28.02 -34.59
CA ASN A 525 39.17 27.98 -33.93
C ASN A 525 38.17 28.88 -34.69
N PRO A 526 36.98 28.37 -34.99
CA PRO A 526 35.79 29.17 -34.70
C PRO A 526 34.63 28.38 -34.05
N GLN A 527 33.64 29.13 -33.59
CA GLN A 527 32.37 28.64 -33.07
C GLN A 527 31.32 28.49 -34.20
N THR A 528 30.20 27.83 -33.89
CA THR A 528 28.87 27.86 -34.57
C THR A 528 28.59 26.97 -35.79
N ALA A 529 27.29 26.73 -35.99
CA ALA A 529 26.56 26.43 -37.23
C ALA A 529 26.45 24.97 -37.80
N TYR A 530 25.22 24.43 -37.65
CA TYR A 530 24.35 23.80 -38.68
C TYR A 530 24.83 22.66 -39.62
N ASP A 531 24.17 21.50 -39.44
CA ASP A 531 23.42 20.68 -40.42
C ASP A 531 24.02 19.94 -41.64
N ALA A 532 23.32 18.82 -41.94
CA ALA A 532 23.05 18.19 -43.24
C ALA A 532 24.00 17.12 -43.85
N SER A 533 23.58 15.86 -43.68
CA SER A 533 23.36 14.85 -44.75
C SER A 533 24.50 14.37 -45.69
N ARG A 534 24.66 13.03 -45.78
CA ARG A 534 24.21 12.25 -46.96
C ARG A 534 24.30 10.71 -46.84
N ASN A 535 23.15 10.08 -47.06
CA ASN A 535 22.83 8.93 -47.94
C ASN A 535 23.74 7.67 -48.00
N GLY A 536 23.11 6.52 -47.72
CA GLY A 536 23.10 5.32 -48.58
C GLY A 536 21.67 4.73 -48.53
N GLU A 537 20.83 4.95 -49.53
CA GLU A 537 20.58 4.11 -50.73
C GLU A 537 19.54 2.97 -50.53
N THR A 538 18.57 2.93 -51.45
CA THR A 538 17.33 2.12 -51.51
C THR A 538 17.56 0.78 -52.26
N PRO A 539 16.62 -0.21 -52.34
CA PRO A 539 15.13 -0.12 -52.42
C PRO A 539 14.37 -1.14 -51.50
N ALA A 540 13.04 -1.38 -51.55
CA ALA A 540 11.99 -1.03 -52.53
C ALA A 540 10.57 -0.85 -51.93
N SER A 541 9.70 -0.20 -52.71
CA SER A 541 8.22 -0.06 -52.70
C SER A 541 7.37 -0.99 -51.81
N LEU A 542 6.28 -0.54 -51.16
CA LEU A 542 5.02 -0.17 -51.84
C LEU A 542 4.06 0.77 -51.05
N LEU A 543 3.63 1.82 -51.75
CA LEU A 543 2.45 2.71 -51.63
C LEU A 543 1.31 2.43 -50.62
N LEU A 544 0.90 3.50 -49.91
CA LEU A 544 -0.50 3.95 -49.78
C LEU A 544 -0.54 5.51 -49.71
N PRO A 545 -1.57 6.20 -50.25
CA PRO A 545 -1.80 7.63 -50.07
C PRO A 545 -2.61 7.92 -48.79
N GLY A 546 -2.75 9.15 -48.29
CA GLY A 546 -2.18 10.43 -48.74
C GLY A 546 -3.10 11.58 -48.27
N SER A 547 -2.59 12.51 -47.46
CA SER A 547 -3.40 13.59 -46.86
C SER A 547 -3.09 14.96 -47.47
N VAL A 548 -4.11 15.78 -47.68
CA VAL A 548 -4.03 17.09 -48.36
C VAL A 548 -3.95 18.21 -47.32
N ALA A 549 -3.11 19.22 -47.57
CA ALA A 549 -2.86 20.31 -46.64
C ALA A 549 -3.85 21.49 -46.79
N SER A 550 -4.25 22.06 -45.65
CA SER A 550 -4.67 23.47 -45.49
C SER A 550 -4.32 23.88 -44.05
N ALA A 551 -3.39 24.79 -43.79
CA ALA A 551 -3.35 26.22 -44.15
C ALA A 551 -4.22 27.09 -43.23
N GLU A 552 -3.62 27.60 -42.14
CA GLU A 552 -4.10 28.76 -41.39
C GLU A 552 -4.06 30.02 -42.28
N PRO A 553 -4.95 31.00 -42.04
CA PRO A 553 -4.48 32.29 -41.49
C PRO A 553 -5.56 33.00 -40.60
N PRO A 554 -5.42 34.28 -40.18
CA PRO A 554 -4.45 34.74 -39.19
C PRO A 554 -5.09 35.62 -38.08
N PHE A 555 -4.32 35.94 -37.03
CA PHE A 555 -4.69 36.95 -36.03
C PHE A 555 -4.60 38.39 -36.58
N VAL A 556 -5.62 39.24 -36.32
CA VAL A 556 -5.51 40.71 -36.23
C VAL A 556 -6.51 41.24 -35.20
N ASN A 557 -6.00 41.98 -34.19
CA ASN A 557 -6.71 42.81 -33.19
C ASN A 557 -7.91 42.20 -32.45
#